data_AF-A0AAE3JC44-F1
#
_entry.id   AF-A0AAE3JC44-F1
#
_cell.length_a   1.000
_cell.length_b   1.000
_cell.length_c   1.000
_cell.angle_alpha   90.00
_cell.angle_beta   90.00
_cell.angle_gamma   90.00
#
_symmetry.space_group_name_H-M   'P 1'
#
loop_
_entity.id
_entity.type
_entity.pdbx_description
1 polymer ?
#
loop_
_entity_poly.entity_id
_entity_poly.type
_entity_poly.pdbx_seq_one_letter_code
_entity_poly.pdbx_strand_id
1 'polypeptide(L)'
;CTGIGYEAYWKCSKCAKLFSDEAGTDEISNPVEINANGHALEKVEKKEAGCTETGHEAYWKCKNCAKLFSDEAGKIEISNPVEINANGHALEKVEKKEASCTETGHEAYWKCKNCAKLFSDEAGTHEISNPVEINANGHNLEKAEKKEASCTESGYEAYWKCKNCAKLFSDEAGTHEISKLVEINASGHDLKKVEKKAPTCTEIGWEAYDTCSHCNYTTYVELPALDHDLEHHEAKAATCTENGWDAYDICKRDGCKYTTYKELPALGHEDSNNDHLCDACSTKISDHSYESKIAREATTTYTGIRIYTCTKCGHSYTEELAKLPSQTNQADQTNQIEPVNNGNEKDFIGTVTSVFLNVTDFAAKNFRISFWLMIQMLLKAIMQLW
;
A
#
# COMPACT_ATOMS: atom_id res chain seq x y z
N CYS A 1 18.92 -89.51 -68.01
CA CYS A 1 18.56 -89.83 -66.61
C CYS A 1 17.55 -90.97 -66.50
N THR A 2 16.47 -91.01 -67.31
CA THR A 2 15.47 -92.11 -67.27
C THR A 2 15.19 -92.78 -68.62
N GLY A 3 15.54 -92.15 -69.75
CA GLY A 3 15.40 -92.75 -71.07
C GLY A 3 16.46 -93.82 -71.31
N ILE A 4 16.04 -94.98 -71.83
CA ILE A 4 16.94 -96.00 -72.35
C ILE A 4 17.54 -95.45 -73.64
N GLY A 5 18.87 -95.29 -73.65
CA GLY A 5 19.61 -95.00 -74.87
C GLY A 5 19.89 -96.31 -75.59
N TYR A 6 20.25 -96.22 -76.86
CA TYR A 6 20.82 -97.35 -77.58
C TYR A 6 22.18 -96.93 -78.10
N GLU A 7 23.14 -97.85 -78.11
CA GLU A 7 24.35 -97.65 -78.90
C GLU A 7 23.97 -97.44 -80.37
N ALA A 8 24.82 -96.77 -81.14
CA ALA A 8 24.54 -96.52 -82.55
C ALA A 8 24.30 -97.85 -83.29
N TYR A 9 23.17 -97.97 -83.97
CA TYR A 9 22.78 -99.13 -84.76
C TYR A 9 22.15 -98.70 -86.08
N TRP A 10 22.24 -99.56 -87.09
CA TRP A 10 21.72 -99.31 -88.42
C TRP A 10 20.56 -100.26 -88.71
N LYS A 11 19.43 -99.71 -89.15
CA LYS A 11 18.24 -100.49 -89.55
C LYS A 11 18.12 -100.51 -91.07
N CYS A 12 18.21 -101.68 -91.67
CA CYS A 12 18.03 -101.81 -93.11
C CYS A 12 16.58 -101.47 -93.50
N SER A 13 16.40 -100.49 -94.38
CA SER A 13 15.07 -100.02 -94.80
C SER A 13 14.27 -101.03 -95.61
N LYS A 14 14.92 -102.04 -96.21
CA LYS A 14 14.27 -103.05 -97.08
C LYS A 14 13.82 -104.31 -96.35
N CYS A 15 14.62 -104.81 -95.41
CA CYS A 15 14.33 -106.06 -94.70
C CYS A 15 14.11 -105.87 -93.18
N ALA A 16 14.22 -104.63 -92.68
CA ALA A 16 14.06 -104.24 -91.29
C ALA A 16 15.04 -104.89 -90.28
N LYS A 17 16.03 -105.67 -90.75
CA LYS A 17 17.12 -106.22 -89.94
C LYS A 17 17.98 -105.10 -89.36
N LEU A 18 18.53 -105.36 -88.17
CA LEU A 18 19.36 -104.42 -87.41
C LEU A 18 20.83 -104.85 -87.49
N PHE A 19 21.73 -103.88 -87.53
CA PHE A 19 23.18 -104.11 -87.65
C PHE A 19 23.94 -103.20 -86.67
N SER A 20 25.07 -103.70 -86.16
CA SER A 20 25.97 -102.92 -85.28
C SER A 20 26.98 -102.05 -86.04
N ASP A 21 26.99 -102.13 -87.37
CA ASP A 21 27.88 -101.36 -88.24
C ASP A 21 27.14 -100.83 -89.48
N GLU A 22 27.64 -99.74 -90.06
CA GLU A 22 27.03 -99.11 -91.23
C GLU A 22 27.14 -99.96 -92.51
N ALA A 23 28.17 -100.80 -92.63
CA ALA A 23 28.36 -101.67 -93.79
C ALA A 23 27.36 -102.84 -93.82
N GLY A 24 26.63 -103.08 -92.72
CA GLY A 24 25.60 -104.10 -92.61
C GLY A 24 26.17 -105.52 -92.58
N THR A 25 27.40 -105.68 -92.10
CA THR A 25 28.09 -106.98 -92.06
C THR A 25 27.78 -107.76 -90.79
N ASP A 26 27.53 -107.08 -89.67
CA ASP A 26 27.28 -107.68 -88.38
C ASP A 26 25.81 -107.50 -87.97
N GLU A 27 24.98 -108.51 -88.26
CA GLU A 27 23.55 -108.52 -87.92
C GLU A 27 23.33 -108.72 -86.42
N ILE A 28 22.55 -107.83 -85.80
CA ILE A 28 22.16 -107.89 -84.39
C ILE A 28 20.66 -108.15 -84.26
N SER A 29 20.28 -108.90 -83.23
CA SER A 29 18.87 -109.21 -82.96
C SER A 29 18.14 -108.04 -82.32
N ASN A 30 18.81 -107.28 -81.45
CA ASN A 30 18.31 -106.06 -80.79
C ASN A 30 19.46 -105.05 -80.63
N PRO A 31 19.19 -103.73 -80.63
CA PRO A 31 20.21 -102.73 -80.30
C PRO A 31 20.70 -102.90 -78.88
N VAL A 32 21.98 -102.61 -78.64
CA VAL A 32 22.55 -102.65 -77.29
C VAL A 32 21.94 -101.51 -76.49
N GLU A 33 21.20 -101.85 -75.43
CA GLU A 33 20.60 -100.89 -74.51
C GLU A 33 21.67 -100.22 -73.64
N ILE A 34 21.76 -98.91 -73.75
CA ILE A 34 22.47 -98.09 -72.77
C ILE A 34 21.47 -97.76 -71.67
N ASN A 35 21.63 -98.47 -70.54
CA ASN A 35 20.85 -98.21 -69.35
C ASN A 35 21.01 -96.76 -68.90
N ALA A 36 19.92 -96.15 -68.46
CA ALA A 36 19.96 -94.77 -68.01
C ALA A 36 20.88 -94.66 -66.79
N ASN A 37 21.83 -93.70 -66.81
CA ASN A 37 22.81 -93.47 -65.74
C ASN A 37 22.21 -93.01 -64.39
N GLY A 38 20.89 -93.10 -64.21
CA GLY A 38 20.17 -92.59 -63.06
C GLY A 38 20.20 -91.06 -62.96
N HIS A 39 19.72 -90.56 -61.83
CA HIS A 39 19.81 -89.15 -61.47
C HIS A 39 21.01 -88.92 -60.54
N ALA A 40 21.92 -88.02 -60.92
CA ALA A 40 22.97 -87.54 -60.03
C ALA A 40 22.40 -86.39 -59.19
N LEU A 41 21.82 -86.73 -58.04
CA LEU A 41 21.06 -85.80 -57.20
C LEU A 41 21.95 -85.06 -56.20
N GLU A 42 21.73 -83.76 -56.07
CA GLU A 42 22.29 -82.91 -55.03
C GLU A 42 21.17 -82.41 -54.12
N LYS A 43 21.34 -82.59 -52.81
CA LYS A 43 20.37 -82.14 -51.82
C LYS A 43 20.49 -80.63 -51.64
N VAL A 44 19.36 -79.95 -51.76
CA VAL A 44 19.16 -78.58 -51.30
C VAL A 44 18.48 -78.65 -49.95
N GLU A 45 19.15 -78.12 -48.94
CA GLU A 45 18.62 -78.13 -47.57
C GLU A 45 17.37 -77.26 -47.44
N LYS A 46 16.54 -77.58 -46.44
CA LYS A 46 15.35 -76.81 -46.10
C LYS A 46 15.74 -75.36 -45.82
N LYS A 47 15.02 -74.41 -46.44
CA LYS A 47 15.08 -73.00 -46.07
C LYS A 47 13.87 -72.69 -45.20
N GLU A 48 14.09 -72.38 -43.92
CA GLU A 48 13.00 -71.93 -43.04
C GLU A 48 12.39 -70.62 -43.55
N ALA A 49 11.08 -70.46 -43.34
CA ALA A 49 10.39 -69.23 -43.71
C ALA A 49 10.68 -68.10 -42.72
N GLY A 50 10.89 -66.89 -43.24
CA GLY A 50 11.03 -65.67 -42.45
C GLY A 50 9.68 -65.04 -42.09
N CYS A 51 9.71 -63.81 -41.58
CA CYS A 51 8.47 -63.03 -41.37
C CYS A 51 7.79 -62.63 -42.70
N THR A 52 8.58 -62.35 -43.73
CA THR A 52 8.13 -61.92 -45.06
C THR A 52 8.64 -62.79 -46.20
N GLU A 53 9.77 -63.46 -46.03
CA GLU A 53 10.32 -64.38 -47.02
C GLU A 53 9.72 -65.78 -46.86
N THR A 54 9.25 -66.36 -47.97
CA THR A 54 8.83 -67.76 -47.99
C THR A 54 10.06 -68.67 -47.97
N GLY A 55 9.89 -69.81 -47.31
CA GLY A 55 10.86 -70.89 -47.24
C GLY A 55 10.54 -71.99 -48.24
N HIS A 56 11.32 -73.06 -48.20
CA HIS A 56 10.98 -74.29 -48.91
C HIS A 56 11.47 -75.51 -48.14
N GLU A 57 10.75 -76.62 -48.27
CA GLU A 57 11.23 -77.91 -47.77
C GLU A 57 12.50 -78.34 -48.49
N ALA A 58 13.25 -79.29 -47.90
CA ALA A 58 14.42 -79.86 -48.56
C ALA A 58 14.01 -80.59 -49.85
N TYR A 59 14.81 -80.48 -50.91
CA TYR A 59 14.57 -81.13 -52.20
C TYR A 59 15.88 -81.55 -52.85
N TRP A 60 15.80 -82.38 -53.90
CA TRP A 60 16.96 -82.88 -54.62
C TRP A 60 16.95 -82.37 -56.07
N LYS A 61 18.06 -81.78 -56.52
CA LYS A 61 18.22 -81.32 -57.90
C LYS A 61 19.19 -82.23 -58.65
N CYS A 62 18.77 -82.73 -59.81
CA CYS A 62 19.64 -83.53 -60.65
C CYS A 62 20.65 -82.64 -61.38
N LYS A 63 21.96 -82.87 -61.20
CA LYS A 63 23.03 -82.14 -61.90
C LYS A 63 22.98 -82.32 -63.42
N ASN A 64 22.52 -83.49 -63.87
CA ASN A 64 22.56 -83.89 -65.28
C ASN A 64 21.38 -83.37 -66.10
N CYS A 65 20.21 -83.15 -65.50
CA CYS A 65 19.00 -82.74 -66.24
C CYS A 65 18.22 -81.60 -65.58
N ALA A 66 18.72 -81.03 -64.48
CA ALA A 66 18.12 -79.94 -63.71
C ALA A 66 16.71 -80.20 -63.12
N LYS A 67 16.13 -81.39 -63.35
CA LYS A 67 14.86 -81.83 -62.74
C LYS A 67 14.97 -81.87 -61.21
N LEU A 68 13.86 -81.57 -60.54
CA LEU A 68 13.73 -81.52 -59.09
C LEU A 68 12.98 -82.76 -58.58
N PHE A 69 13.35 -83.23 -57.40
CA PHE A 69 12.79 -84.42 -56.78
C PHE A 69 12.54 -84.18 -55.28
N SER A 70 11.53 -84.85 -54.74
CA SER A 70 11.20 -84.80 -53.30
C SER A 70 11.80 -85.94 -52.48
N ASP A 71 12.56 -86.84 -53.13
CA ASP A 71 13.20 -87.99 -52.51
C ASP A 71 14.64 -88.19 -53.02
N GLU A 72 15.49 -88.76 -52.17
CA GLU A 72 16.89 -89.08 -52.49
C GLU A 72 17.01 -90.17 -53.57
N ALA A 73 15.98 -90.99 -53.78
CA ALA A 73 16.00 -92.02 -54.82
C ALA A 73 15.61 -91.49 -56.21
N GLY A 74 15.20 -90.22 -56.33
CA GLY A 74 14.85 -89.58 -57.61
C GLY A 74 13.63 -90.18 -58.29
N LYS A 75 12.68 -90.73 -57.52
CA LYS A 75 11.49 -91.39 -58.06
C LYS A 75 10.31 -90.43 -58.17
N ILE A 76 10.23 -89.43 -57.31
CA ILE A 76 9.12 -88.48 -57.20
C ILE A 76 9.59 -87.13 -57.73
N GLU A 77 9.41 -86.92 -59.04
CA GLU A 77 9.70 -85.65 -59.70
C GLU A 77 8.69 -84.57 -59.26
N ILE A 78 9.20 -83.39 -58.92
CA ILE A 78 8.40 -82.22 -58.55
C ILE A 78 8.68 -81.08 -59.53
N SER A 79 7.66 -80.26 -59.82
CA SER A 79 7.83 -79.10 -60.69
C SER A 79 8.50 -77.93 -59.98
N ASN A 80 8.21 -77.73 -58.69
CA ASN A 80 8.77 -76.71 -57.82
C ASN A 80 8.99 -77.29 -56.41
N PRO A 81 9.94 -76.76 -55.62
CA PRO A 81 10.05 -77.08 -54.20
C PRO A 81 8.73 -76.81 -53.46
N VAL A 82 8.45 -77.59 -52.41
CA VAL A 82 7.29 -77.36 -51.55
C VAL A 82 7.53 -76.07 -50.77
N GLU A 83 6.68 -75.07 -51.00
CA GLU A 83 6.78 -73.75 -50.39
C GLU A 83 6.34 -73.78 -48.92
N ILE A 84 7.14 -73.13 -48.06
CA ILE A 84 6.78 -72.87 -46.67
C ILE A 84 6.37 -71.39 -46.60
N ASN A 85 5.08 -71.14 -46.34
CA ASN A 85 4.56 -69.78 -46.27
C ASN A 85 5.27 -68.97 -45.18
N ALA A 86 5.42 -67.66 -45.42
CA ALA A 86 5.98 -66.75 -44.44
C ALA A 86 5.17 -66.79 -43.14
N ASN A 87 5.85 -66.76 -42.01
CA ASN A 87 5.24 -66.92 -40.69
C ASN A 87 4.45 -65.67 -40.22
N GLY A 88 4.50 -64.59 -40.99
CA GLY A 88 3.95 -63.30 -40.59
C GLY A 88 4.72 -62.65 -39.43
N HIS A 89 4.24 -61.51 -38.98
CA HIS A 89 4.82 -60.78 -37.85
C HIS A 89 4.12 -61.12 -36.54
N ALA A 90 4.87 -61.60 -35.54
CA ALA A 90 4.39 -61.73 -34.17
C ALA A 90 4.54 -60.40 -33.44
N LEU A 91 3.56 -59.52 -33.59
CA LEU A 91 3.61 -58.14 -33.10
C LEU A 91 3.20 -58.01 -31.63
N GLU A 92 3.94 -57.17 -30.91
CA GLU A 92 3.60 -56.72 -29.56
C GLU A 92 3.45 -55.20 -29.56
N LYS A 93 2.34 -54.73 -29.00
CA LYS A 93 2.05 -53.30 -28.91
C LYS A 93 2.89 -52.65 -27.82
N VAL A 94 3.58 -51.58 -28.18
CA VAL A 94 4.20 -50.64 -27.27
C VAL A 94 3.25 -49.46 -27.13
N GLU A 95 2.76 -49.23 -25.91
CA GLU A 95 1.83 -48.14 -25.63
C GLU A 95 2.48 -46.76 -25.83
N LYS A 96 1.64 -45.76 -26.09
CA LYS A 96 2.05 -44.37 -26.22
C LYS A 96 2.77 -43.91 -24.95
N LYS A 97 3.93 -43.28 -25.10
CA LYS A 97 4.60 -42.54 -24.02
C LYS A 97 4.30 -41.06 -24.21
N GLU A 98 3.54 -40.47 -23.30
CA GLU A 98 3.30 -39.01 -23.32
C GLU A 98 4.61 -38.24 -23.10
N ALA A 99 4.75 -37.11 -23.78
CA ALA A 99 5.89 -36.22 -23.58
C ALA A 99 5.73 -35.42 -22.27
N SER A 100 6.86 -35.11 -21.63
CA SER A 100 6.90 -34.25 -20.43
C SER A 100 7.36 -32.84 -20.80
N CYS A 101 7.70 -32.00 -19.81
CA CYS A 101 8.27 -30.68 -20.09
C CYS A 101 9.67 -30.77 -20.73
N THR A 102 10.43 -31.83 -20.43
CA THR A 102 11.84 -31.98 -20.83
C THR A 102 12.12 -33.28 -21.58
N GLU A 103 11.31 -34.32 -21.39
CA GLU A 103 11.47 -35.60 -22.07
C GLU A 103 10.50 -35.70 -23.25
N THR A 104 11.01 -36.17 -24.38
CA THR A 104 10.20 -36.51 -25.53
C THR A 104 9.43 -37.81 -25.29
N GLY A 105 8.25 -37.89 -25.89
CA GLY A 105 7.38 -39.06 -25.91
C GLY A 105 7.42 -39.74 -27.26
N HIS A 106 6.56 -40.75 -27.42
CA HIS A 106 6.33 -41.38 -28.73
C HIS A 106 4.89 -41.89 -28.82
N GLU A 107 4.35 -41.90 -30.03
CA GLU A 107 3.06 -42.56 -30.31
C GLU A 107 3.16 -44.08 -30.07
N ALA A 108 2.00 -44.73 -29.94
CA ALA A 108 1.95 -46.18 -29.84
C ALA A 108 2.45 -46.82 -31.16
N TYR A 109 3.17 -47.93 -31.04
CA TYR A 109 3.69 -48.68 -32.20
C TYR A 109 3.72 -50.18 -31.90
N TRP A 110 4.01 -50.99 -32.91
CA TRP A 110 4.07 -52.44 -32.81
C TRP A 110 5.48 -52.94 -33.10
N LYS A 111 5.99 -53.86 -32.30
CA LYS A 111 7.32 -54.46 -32.48
C LYS A 111 7.19 -55.95 -32.72
N CYS A 112 7.78 -56.45 -33.81
CA CYS A 112 7.82 -57.88 -34.07
C CYS A 112 8.81 -58.59 -33.15
N LYS A 113 8.37 -59.61 -32.41
CA LYS A 113 9.24 -60.42 -31.54
C LYS A 113 10.27 -61.23 -32.33
N ASN A 114 9.95 -61.60 -33.56
CA ASN A 114 10.78 -62.50 -34.37
C ASN A 114 11.91 -61.78 -35.12
N CYS A 115 11.68 -60.55 -35.60
CA CYS A 115 12.64 -59.82 -36.41
C CYS A 115 12.99 -58.42 -35.88
N ALA A 116 12.43 -58.01 -34.74
CA ALA A 116 12.61 -56.71 -34.10
C ALA A 116 12.21 -55.47 -34.92
N LYS A 117 11.68 -55.65 -36.14
CA LYS A 117 11.11 -54.57 -36.96
C LYS A 117 9.93 -53.90 -36.26
N LEU A 118 9.74 -52.61 -36.54
CA LEU A 118 8.70 -51.77 -35.96
C LEU A 118 7.63 -51.48 -37.02
N PHE A 119 6.38 -51.34 -36.57
CA PHE A 119 5.22 -51.13 -37.43
C PHE A 119 4.26 -50.11 -36.81
N SER A 120 3.56 -49.35 -37.65
CA SER A 120 2.52 -48.41 -37.20
C SER A 120 1.13 -49.05 -37.04
N ASP A 121 0.95 -50.28 -37.50
CA ASP A 121 -0.33 -50.99 -37.47
C ASP A 121 -0.22 -52.42 -36.94
N GLU A 122 -1.34 -52.92 -36.43
CA GLU A 122 -1.48 -54.28 -35.88
C GLU A 122 -1.38 -55.39 -36.95
N ALA A 123 -1.58 -55.06 -38.23
CA ALA A 123 -1.44 -56.02 -39.32
C ALA A 123 0.01 -56.23 -39.76
N GLY A 124 0.95 -55.40 -39.28
CA GLY A 124 2.37 -55.46 -39.65
C GLY A 124 2.63 -55.10 -41.11
N THR A 125 1.77 -54.25 -41.68
CA THR A 125 1.82 -53.91 -43.11
C THR A 125 2.61 -52.63 -43.40
N HIS A 126 2.68 -51.70 -42.44
CA HIS A 126 3.42 -50.45 -42.55
C HIS A 126 4.62 -50.47 -41.60
N GLU A 127 5.78 -50.88 -42.13
CA GLU A 127 7.06 -50.86 -41.42
C GLU A 127 7.52 -49.42 -41.20
N ILE A 128 7.98 -49.11 -39.98
CA ILE A 128 8.55 -47.81 -39.60
C ILE A 128 9.98 -47.99 -39.13
N SER A 129 10.85 -47.02 -39.41
CA SER A 129 12.24 -47.08 -38.94
C SER A 129 12.37 -46.72 -37.45
N ASN A 130 11.56 -45.75 -37.00
CA ASN A 130 11.51 -45.28 -35.61
C ASN A 130 10.05 -44.99 -35.23
N PRO A 131 9.70 -45.07 -33.93
CA PRO A 131 8.41 -44.58 -33.44
C PRO A 131 8.21 -43.10 -33.78
N VAL A 132 6.96 -42.68 -33.99
CA VAL A 132 6.63 -41.27 -34.20
C VAL A 132 6.89 -40.51 -32.90
N GLU A 133 7.83 -39.57 -32.95
CA GLU A 133 8.26 -38.78 -31.79
C GLU A 133 7.21 -37.72 -31.42
N ILE A 134 6.94 -37.59 -30.11
CA ILE A 134 6.16 -36.51 -29.53
C ILE A 134 7.14 -35.55 -28.85
N ASN A 135 7.29 -34.35 -29.40
CA ASN A 135 8.20 -33.36 -28.86
C ASN A 135 7.85 -33.01 -27.41
N ALA A 136 8.88 -32.68 -26.62
CA ALA A 136 8.69 -32.19 -25.25
C ALA A 136 7.82 -30.91 -25.28
N ASN A 137 6.90 -30.80 -24.32
CA ASN A 137 5.93 -29.70 -24.27
C ASN A 137 6.56 -28.35 -23.87
N GLY A 138 7.81 -28.37 -23.41
CA GLY A 138 8.47 -27.21 -22.82
C GLY A 138 7.84 -26.80 -21.49
N HIS A 139 8.38 -25.73 -20.90
CA HIS A 139 7.86 -25.16 -19.66
C HIS A 139 6.85 -24.04 -19.96
N ASN A 140 5.61 -24.22 -19.49
CA ASN A 140 4.63 -23.13 -19.43
C ASN A 140 4.85 -22.32 -18.14
N LEU A 141 5.67 -21.28 -18.23
CA LEU A 141 6.15 -20.51 -17.07
C LEU A 141 5.24 -19.33 -16.72
N GLU A 142 4.96 -19.19 -15.43
CA GLU A 142 4.29 -18.03 -14.86
C GLU A 142 5.24 -17.29 -13.91
N LYS A 143 5.38 -15.98 -14.11
CA LYS A 143 6.28 -15.15 -13.32
C LYS A 143 5.63 -14.79 -11.98
N ALA A 144 6.37 -15.01 -10.90
CA ALA A 144 6.13 -14.43 -9.60
C ALA A 144 7.05 -13.23 -9.41
N GLU A 145 6.47 -12.06 -9.17
CA GLU A 145 7.24 -10.85 -8.91
C GLU A 145 8.02 -10.94 -7.59
N LYS A 146 9.13 -10.19 -7.53
CA LYS A 146 9.98 -10.07 -6.36
C LYS A 146 9.15 -9.63 -5.14
N LYS A 147 9.35 -10.30 -4.01
CA LYS A 147 8.85 -9.83 -2.71
C LYS A 147 10.01 -9.16 -1.98
N GLU A 148 9.92 -7.86 -1.78
CA GLU A 148 10.92 -7.13 -0.98
C GLU A 148 10.91 -7.62 0.47
N ALA A 149 12.09 -7.64 1.10
CA ALA A 149 12.22 -7.92 2.52
C ALA A 149 11.82 -6.69 3.35
N SER A 150 11.34 -6.92 4.57
CA SER A 150 11.08 -5.87 5.56
C SER A 150 12.08 -5.96 6.72
N CYS A 151 11.92 -5.12 7.74
CA CYS A 151 12.74 -5.21 8.95
C CYS A 151 12.60 -6.56 9.68
N THR A 152 11.45 -7.24 9.55
CA THR A 152 11.13 -8.46 10.32
C THR A 152 10.83 -9.67 9.45
N GLU A 153 10.39 -9.48 8.21
CA GLU A 153 10.06 -10.57 7.28
C GLU A 153 11.06 -10.64 6.14
N SER A 154 11.56 -11.85 5.84
CA SER A 154 12.33 -12.12 4.62
C SER A 154 11.46 -11.94 3.37
N GLY A 155 12.12 -11.51 2.29
CA GLY A 155 11.60 -11.47 0.93
C GLY A 155 12.18 -12.59 0.06
N TYR A 156 11.93 -12.51 -1.24
CA TYR A 156 12.53 -13.41 -2.24
C TYR A 156 12.66 -12.70 -3.59
N GLU A 157 13.67 -13.10 -4.37
CA GLU A 157 13.84 -12.63 -5.75
C GLU A 157 12.73 -13.15 -6.67
N ALA A 158 12.47 -12.41 -7.76
CA ALA A 158 11.50 -12.85 -8.76
C ALA A 158 11.87 -14.24 -9.32
N TYR A 159 10.86 -15.06 -9.60
CA TYR A 159 11.06 -16.42 -10.10
C TYR A 159 9.94 -16.81 -11.06
N TRP A 160 10.14 -17.89 -11.80
CA TRP A 160 9.15 -18.46 -12.73
C TRP A 160 8.75 -19.85 -12.28
N LYS A 161 7.45 -20.13 -12.24
CA LYS A 161 6.91 -21.44 -11.89
C LYS A 161 6.24 -22.07 -13.09
N CYS A 162 6.61 -23.32 -13.41
CA CYS A 162 5.96 -24.04 -14.50
C CYS A 162 4.59 -24.56 -14.07
N LYS A 163 3.53 -24.24 -14.82
CA LYS A 163 2.16 -24.75 -14.58
C LYS A 163 2.04 -26.26 -14.78
N ASN A 164 2.87 -26.83 -15.66
CA ASN A 164 2.79 -28.23 -16.05
C ASN A 164 3.48 -29.17 -15.05
N CYS A 165 4.64 -28.78 -14.50
CA CYS A 165 5.44 -29.64 -13.63
C CYS A 165 5.75 -29.04 -12.24
N ALA A 166 5.25 -27.83 -11.95
CA ALA A 166 5.46 -27.10 -10.69
C ALA A 166 6.92 -26.76 -10.33
N LYS A 167 7.88 -27.10 -11.18
CA LYS A 167 9.30 -26.71 -11.04
C LYS A 167 9.46 -25.18 -11.07
N LEU A 168 10.50 -24.69 -10.39
CA LEU A 168 10.83 -23.28 -10.26
C LEU A 168 12.09 -22.95 -11.06
N PHE A 169 12.14 -21.76 -11.63
CA PHE A 169 13.23 -21.29 -12.48
C PHE A 169 13.60 -19.85 -12.14
N SER A 170 14.86 -19.49 -12.34
CA SER A 170 15.35 -18.11 -12.17
C SER A 170 15.29 -17.28 -13.46
N ASP A 171 14.84 -17.86 -14.57
CA ASP A 171 14.75 -17.19 -15.87
C ASP A 171 13.46 -17.54 -16.63
N GLU A 172 13.07 -16.63 -17.52
CA GLU A 172 11.87 -16.77 -18.36
C GLU A 172 11.99 -17.89 -19.41
N ALA A 173 13.21 -18.31 -19.77
CA ALA A 173 13.41 -19.39 -20.73
C ALA A 173 13.27 -20.78 -20.09
N GLY A 174 13.19 -20.87 -18.74
CA GLY A 174 13.08 -22.15 -18.02
C GLY A 174 14.33 -23.01 -18.13
N THR A 175 15.50 -22.38 -18.23
CA THR A 175 16.77 -23.08 -18.44
C THR A 175 17.55 -23.30 -17.14
N HIS A 176 17.33 -22.45 -16.13
CA HIS A 176 17.99 -22.51 -14.82
C HIS A 176 16.95 -22.88 -13.76
N GLU A 177 16.80 -24.19 -13.53
CA GLU A 177 15.94 -24.74 -12.47
C GLU A 177 16.53 -24.39 -11.10
N ILE A 178 15.68 -23.89 -10.19
CA ILE A 178 16.03 -23.62 -8.79
C ILE A 178 15.26 -24.57 -7.87
N SER A 179 15.95 -25.13 -6.88
CA SER A 179 15.34 -26.05 -5.90
C SER A 179 14.60 -25.33 -4.77
N LYS A 180 15.03 -24.11 -4.46
CA LYS A 180 14.42 -23.21 -3.48
C LYS A 180 14.49 -21.78 -4.03
N LEU A 181 13.55 -20.95 -3.62
CA LEU A 181 13.57 -19.51 -3.90
C LEU A 181 14.83 -18.88 -3.31
N VAL A 182 15.37 -17.90 -4.04
CA VAL A 182 16.48 -17.07 -3.56
C VAL A 182 15.91 -16.11 -2.51
N GLU A 183 16.27 -16.35 -1.26
CA GLU A 183 15.77 -15.60 -0.10
C GLU A 183 16.51 -14.26 0.05
N ILE A 184 15.75 -13.20 0.29
CA ILE A 184 16.27 -11.88 0.65
C ILE A 184 16.05 -11.73 2.16
N ASN A 185 17.13 -11.77 2.93
CA ASN A 185 17.02 -11.72 4.39
C ASN A 185 16.39 -10.41 4.87
N ALA A 186 15.62 -10.48 5.96
CA ALA A 186 15.13 -9.30 6.66
C ALA A 186 16.29 -8.36 7.02
N SER A 187 16.10 -7.05 6.82
CA SER A 187 17.15 -6.05 7.05
C SER A 187 17.43 -5.77 8.52
N GLY A 188 16.55 -6.22 9.42
CA GLY A 188 16.57 -5.83 10.82
C GLY A 188 16.11 -4.39 11.04
N HIS A 189 16.14 -3.93 12.28
CA HIS A 189 15.81 -2.56 12.63
C HIS A 189 17.05 -1.66 12.59
N ASP A 190 16.96 -0.54 11.86
CA ASP A 190 17.91 0.57 11.95
C ASP A 190 17.47 1.50 13.09
N LEU A 191 17.97 1.24 14.30
CA LEU A 191 17.51 1.90 15.52
C LEU A 191 18.16 3.28 15.71
N LYS A 192 17.32 4.29 15.88
CA LYS A 192 17.69 5.63 16.34
C LYS A 192 17.25 5.82 17.78
N LYS A 193 18.18 6.28 18.61
CA LYS A 193 17.94 6.62 20.02
C LYS A 193 17.27 7.97 20.14
N VAL A 194 16.20 8.03 20.91
CA VAL A 194 15.54 9.26 21.36
C VAL A 194 15.81 9.42 22.84
N GLU A 195 16.36 10.56 23.22
CA GLU A 195 16.63 10.90 24.61
C GLU A 195 15.32 11.05 25.42
N LYS A 196 15.39 10.72 26.70
CA LYS A 196 14.27 10.85 27.63
C LYS A 196 13.80 12.30 27.76
N LYS A 197 12.50 12.50 28.00
CA LYS A 197 11.92 13.79 28.40
C LYS A 197 11.23 13.63 29.74
N ALA A 198 11.60 14.43 30.72
CA ALA A 198 10.92 14.42 32.02
C ALA A 198 9.49 14.97 31.88
N PRO A 199 8.49 14.36 32.55
CA PRO A 199 7.13 14.91 32.60
C PRO A 199 7.09 16.20 33.41
N THR A 200 6.11 17.05 33.12
CA THR A 200 5.84 18.30 33.86
C THR A 200 4.46 18.23 34.52
N CYS A 201 4.03 19.30 35.21
CA CYS A 201 2.68 19.34 35.80
C CYS A 201 1.56 19.22 34.76
N THR A 202 1.81 19.61 33.51
CA THR A 202 0.78 19.68 32.45
C THR A 202 1.12 18.87 31.20
N GLU A 203 2.40 18.58 30.95
CA GLU A 203 2.84 17.78 29.80
C GLU A 203 3.35 16.40 30.24
N ILE A 204 3.03 15.38 29.45
CA ILE A 204 3.63 14.05 29.57
C ILE A 204 5.15 14.09 29.31
N GLY A 205 5.84 13.08 29.81
CA GLY A 205 7.23 12.76 29.51
C GLY A 205 7.35 11.38 28.87
N TRP A 206 8.58 10.92 28.66
CA TRP A 206 8.87 9.58 28.16
C TRP A 206 10.28 9.14 28.59
N GLU A 207 10.47 7.83 28.74
CA GLU A 207 11.80 7.24 28.92
C GLU A 207 12.62 7.32 27.62
N ALA A 208 13.94 7.12 27.70
CA ALA A 208 14.73 7.03 26.48
C ALA A 208 14.31 5.78 25.69
N TYR A 209 14.07 5.93 24.39
CA TYR A 209 13.53 4.85 23.56
C TYR A 209 14.22 4.77 22.21
N ASP A 210 14.18 3.59 21.59
CA ASP A 210 14.66 3.37 20.24
C ASP A 210 13.49 3.40 19.26
N THR A 211 13.70 3.99 18.08
CA THR A 211 12.75 3.98 16.96
C THR A 211 13.45 3.56 15.67
N CYS A 212 12.79 2.76 14.83
CA CYS A 212 13.38 2.32 13.57
C CYS A 212 13.22 3.39 12.48
N SER A 213 14.28 3.68 11.72
CA SER A 213 14.21 4.63 10.59
C SER A 213 13.32 4.17 9.43
N HIS A 214 13.12 2.86 9.30
CA HIS A 214 12.51 2.23 8.12
C HIS A 214 11.12 1.63 8.40
N CYS A 215 10.68 1.57 9.66
CA CYS A 215 9.37 1.06 10.03
C CYS A 215 8.88 1.65 11.36
N ASN A 216 7.67 1.32 11.78
CA ASN A 216 7.04 1.87 12.99
C ASN A 216 7.46 1.15 14.29
N TYR A 217 8.56 0.39 14.27
CA TYR A 217 9.07 -0.22 15.50
C TYR A 217 9.55 0.87 16.46
N THR A 218 9.06 0.83 17.70
CA THR A 218 9.45 1.75 18.75
C THR A 218 9.40 1.05 20.11
N THR A 219 10.32 1.39 21.00
CA THR A 219 10.29 0.97 22.42
C THR A 219 9.72 2.07 23.33
N TYR A 220 8.91 2.97 22.76
CA TYR A 220 8.35 4.13 23.46
C TYR A 220 7.60 3.74 24.73
N VAL A 221 8.00 4.35 25.84
CA VAL A 221 7.32 4.25 27.14
C VAL A 221 6.94 5.66 27.57
N GLU A 222 5.64 5.90 27.65
CA GLU A 222 5.08 7.16 28.10
C GLU A 222 5.12 7.30 29.62
N LEU A 223 5.45 8.50 30.10
CA LEU A 223 5.36 8.88 31.51
C LEU A 223 4.23 9.90 31.67
N PRO A 224 3.24 9.67 32.54
CA PRO A 224 2.12 10.58 32.70
C PRO A 224 2.58 11.94 33.22
N ALA A 225 1.77 12.98 32.96
CA ALA A 225 1.96 14.28 33.59
C ALA A 225 1.89 14.13 35.12
N LEU A 226 2.64 14.98 35.82
CA LEU A 226 2.83 14.86 37.27
C LEU A 226 1.75 15.57 38.10
N ASP A 227 0.75 16.15 37.43
CA ASP A 227 -0.29 17.04 37.96
C ASP A 227 0.25 18.21 38.80
N HIS A 228 -0.63 19.12 39.20
CA HIS A 228 -0.25 20.20 40.12
C HIS A 228 -0.16 19.68 41.55
N ASP A 229 0.99 19.89 42.17
CA ASP A 229 1.18 19.71 43.60
C ASP A 229 0.83 21.02 44.30
N LEU A 230 -0.43 21.13 44.73
CA LEU A 230 -1.02 22.38 45.22
C LEU A 230 -0.70 22.64 46.69
N GLU A 231 -0.31 23.88 46.99
CA GLU A 231 -0.19 24.45 48.32
C GLU A 231 -1.22 25.57 48.48
N HIS A 232 -2.04 25.46 49.52
CA HIS A 232 -3.16 26.36 49.78
C HIS A 232 -2.76 27.54 50.66
N HIS A 233 -3.24 28.73 50.30
CA HIS A 233 -3.08 29.97 51.06
C HIS A 233 -4.43 30.58 51.40
N GLU A 234 -4.63 30.86 52.68
CA GLU A 234 -5.85 31.49 53.20
C GLU A 234 -6.02 32.92 52.68
N ALA A 235 -7.28 33.35 52.56
CA ALA A 235 -7.63 34.70 52.14
C ALA A 235 -7.14 35.76 53.13
N LYS A 236 -6.77 36.95 52.62
CA LYS A 236 -6.56 38.15 53.44
C LYS A 236 -7.54 39.23 52.99
N ALA A 237 -8.39 39.68 53.89
CA ALA A 237 -9.33 40.77 53.60
C ALA A 237 -8.58 42.06 53.24
N ALA A 238 -9.08 42.78 52.23
CA ALA A 238 -8.60 44.12 51.90
C ALA A 238 -8.98 45.12 53.01
N THR A 239 -8.17 46.16 53.18
CA THR A 239 -8.45 47.26 54.11
C THR A 239 -8.65 48.57 53.34
N CYS A 240 -8.94 49.67 54.04
CA CYS A 240 -9.07 50.99 53.40
C CYS A 240 -7.78 51.45 52.70
N THR A 241 -6.61 50.95 53.12
CA THR A 241 -5.30 51.40 52.66
C THR A 241 -4.42 50.31 52.04
N GLU A 242 -4.67 49.03 52.33
CA GLU A 242 -3.93 47.89 51.78
C GLU A 242 -4.83 46.97 50.96
N ASN A 243 -4.31 46.45 49.86
CA ASN A 243 -4.95 45.39 49.09
C ASN A 243 -5.07 44.10 49.93
N GLY A 244 -6.08 43.31 49.60
CA GLY A 244 -6.26 41.93 50.09
C GLY A 244 -6.08 40.92 48.97
N TRP A 245 -6.43 39.67 49.22
CA TRP A 245 -6.47 38.60 48.22
C TRP A 245 -7.48 37.52 48.61
N ASP A 246 -8.09 36.90 47.61
CA ASP A 246 -8.90 35.70 47.78
C ASP A 246 -8.02 34.52 48.23
N ALA A 247 -8.60 33.48 48.84
CA ALA A 247 -7.86 32.23 49.10
C ALA A 247 -7.39 31.65 47.76
N TYR A 248 -6.13 31.22 47.71
CA TYR A 248 -5.51 30.80 46.45
C TYR A 248 -4.60 29.60 46.63
N ASP A 249 -4.36 28.88 45.55
CA ASP A 249 -3.45 27.76 45.49
C ASP A 249 -2.27 28.12 44.59
N ILE A 250 -1.08 27.68 44.97
CA ILE A 250 0.12 27.71 44.12
C ILE A 250 0.64 26.29 43.94
N CYS A 251 1.23 26.00 42.79
CA CYS A 251 1.95 24.74 42.64
C CYS A 251 3.34 24.86 43.27
N LYS A 252 3.67 23.98 44.22
CA LYS A 252 4.96 23.99 44.92
C LYS A 252 6.12 23.38 44.12
N ARG A 253 5.83 22.78 42.96
CA ARG A 253 6.85 22.15 42.11
C ARG A 253 7.69 23.25 41.43
N ASP A 254 9.01 23.12 41.57
CA ASP A 254 9.97 24.08 41.00
C ASP A 254 9.77 24.27 39.49
N GLY A 255 9.81 25.52 39.04
CA GLY A 255 9.55 25.91 37.65
C GLY A 255 8.07 25.96 37.22
N CYS A 256 7.11 25.55 38.07
CA CYS A 256 5.68 25.68 37.76
C CYS A 256 5.15 27.06 38.16
N LYS A 257 4.48 27.76 37.24
CA LYS A 257 3.88 29.09 37.49
C LYS A 257 2.37 29.03 37.74
N TYR A 258 1.83 27.85 38.05
CA TYR A 258 0.42 27.70 38.31
C TYR A 258 0.06 28.43 39.61
N THR A 259 -0.91 29.34 39.51
CA THR A 259 -1.48 30.04 40.65
C THR A 259 -2.93 30.43 40.36
N THR A 260 -3.78 30.36 41.37
CA THR A 260 -5.14 30.93 41.34
C THR A 260 -5.21 32.30 42.02
N TYR A 261 -4.04 32.90 42.31
CA TYR A 261 -3.93 34.18 43.02
C TYR A 261 -4.76 35.27 42.35
N LYS A 262 -5.58 35.92 43.17
CA LYS A 262 -6.41 37.03 42.77
C LYS A 262 -6.34 38.11 43.83
N GLU A 263 -5.75 39.24 43.45
CA GLU A 263 -5.66 40.42 44.30
C GLU A 263 -7.03 41.10 44.40
N LEU A 264 -7.36 41.55 45.61
CA LEU A 264 -8.52 42.39 45.90
C LEU A 264 -8.03 43.82 46.15
N PRO A 265 -8.54 44.82 45.42
CA PRO A 265 -8.10 46.20 45.61
C PRO A 265 -8.50 46.70 47.01
N ALA A 266 -7.72 47.65 47.54
CA ALA A 266 -8.07 48.37 48.76
C ALA A 266 -9.48 48.99 48.64
N LEU A 267 -10.22 48.94 49.75
CA LEU A 267 -11.62 49.42 49.80
C LEU A 267 -11.73 50.94 49.60
N GLY A 268 -10.63 51.66 49.84
CA GLY A 268 -10.61 53.11 49.83
C GLY A 268 -11.38 53.72 51.01
N HIS A 269 -11.40 55.04 51.04
CA HIS A 269 -12.23 55.81 51.95
C HIS A 269 -13.38 56.43 51.16
N GLU A 270 -14.60 55.93 51.35
CA GLU A 270 -15.81 56.52 50.78
C GLU A 270 -16.44 57.51 51.78
N ASP A 271 -16.76 58.71 51.28
CA ASP A 271 -17.46 59.76 52.04
C ASP A 271 -18.98 59.53 51.95
N SER A 272 -19.45 58.52 52.68
CA SER A 272 -20.85 58.06 52.65
C SER A 272 -21.73 58.63 53.76
N ASN A 273 -21.17 59.39 54.71
CA ASN A 273 -21.87 59.88 55.89
C ASN A 273 -21.73 61.41 56.06
N ASN A 274 -22.74 62.06 56.63
CA ASN A 274 -22.81 63.50 56.90
C ASN A 274 -21.67 64.03 57.78
N ASP A 275 -20.95 63.15 58.50
CA ASP A 275 -19.84 63.50 59.38
C ASP A 275 -18.46 63.47 58.69
N HIS A 276 -18.37 63.10 57.41
CA HIS A 276 -17.13 63.00 56.63
C HIS A 276 -16.07 62.07 57.25
N LEU A 277 -16.51 60.97 57.89
CA LEU A 277 -15.65 59.86 58.32
C LEU A 277 -15.91 58.62 57.48
N CYS A 278 -14.89 57.78 57.30
CA CYS A 278 -15.02 56.51 56.62
C CYS A 278 -15.77 55.50 57.49
N ASP A 279 -16.81 54.87 56.94
CA ASP A 279 -17.61 53.87 57.66
C ASP A 279 -16.81 52.59 58.00
N ALA A 280 -15.78 52.26 57.20
CA ALA A 280 -15.00 51.03 57.36
C ALA A 280 -13.87 51.14 58.40
N CYS A 281 -13.28 52.33 58.60
CA CYS A 281 -12.13 52.52 59.51
C CYS A 281 -12.24 53.73 60.45
N SER A 282 -13.35 54.47 60.38
CA SER A 282 -13.60 55.71 61.14
C SER A 282 -12.53 56.79 61.00
N THR A 283 -11.74 56.75 59.92
CA THR A 283 -10.77 57.82 59.61
C THR A 283 -11.51 59.02 59.04
N LYS A 284 -11.12 60.23 59.45
CA LYS A 284 -11.68 61.48 58.93
C LYS A 284 -11.23 61.69 57.47
N ILE A 285 -12.21 61.77 56.56
CA ILE A 285 -12.00 61.89 55.11
C ILE A 285 -11.89 63.36 54.70
N SER A 286 -12.76 64.22 55.21
CA SER A 286 -12.67 65.67 55.00
C SER A 286 -13.25 66.47 56.16
N ASP A 287 -13.00 67.78 56.15
CA ASP A 287 -13.67 68.74 57.01
C ASP A 287 -14.97 69.23 56.37
N HIS A 288 -15.94 69.68 57.18
CA HIS A 288 -17.10 70.42 56.67
C HIS A 288 -16.65 71.79 56.15
N SER A 289 -17.01 72.09 54.91
CA SER A 289 -16.83 73.41 54.29
C SER A 289 -18.20 74.04 54.06
N TYR A 290 -18.52 75.11 54.77
CA TYR A 290 -19.83 75.76 54.71
C TYR A 290 -19.82 76.99 53.80
N GLU A 291 -20.82 77.08 52.92
CA GLU A 291 -21.18 78.32 52.23
C GLU A 291 -22.42 78.92 52.88
N SER A 292 -22.48 80.25 52.95
CA SER A 292 -23.57 80.96 53.61
C SER A 292 -24.42 81.77 52.65
N LYS A 293 -25.74 81.76 52.84
CA LYS A 293 -26.70 82.58 52.10
C LYS A 293 -27.66 83.27 53.06
N ILE A 294 -27.98 84.55 52.80
CA ILE A 294 -29.03 85.24 53.55
C ILE A 294 -30.38 84.72 53.07
N ALA A 295 -31.13 84.07 53.96
CA ALA A 295 -32.47 83.57 53.70
C ALA A 295 -33.53 84.65 53.96
N ARG A 296 -33.25 85.56 54.90
CA ARG A 296 -34.10 86.72 55.20
C ARG A 296 -33.25 87.86 55.73
N GLU A 297 -33.38 89.04 55.13
CA GLU A 297 -32.67 90.23 55.59
C GLU A 297 -33.15 90.67 56.98
N ALA A 298 -32.25 91.24 57.78
CA ALA A 298 -32.62 91.82 59.07
C ALA A 298 -33.33 93.17 58.87
N THR A 299 -34.31 93.46 59.71
CA THR A 299 -34.99 94.77 59.72
C THR A 299 -34.98 95.37 61.12
N THR A 300 -35.54 96.57 61.28
CA THR A 300 -35.69 97.22 62.59
C THR A 300 -36.69 96.51 63.51
N THR A 301 -37.57 95.65 62.96
CA THR A 301 -38.62 94.96 63.72
C THR A 301 -38.37 93.46 63.90
N TYR A 302 -37.65 92.80 62.99
CA TYR A 302 -37.35 91.37 63.07
C TYR A 302 -35.88 91.04 62.76
N THR A 303 -35.35 89.99 63.39
CA THR A 303 -34.00 89.46 63.12
C THR A 303 -33.94 88.88 61.71
N GLY A 304 -32.80 88.99 61.03
CA GLY A 304 -32.54 88.31 59.76
C GLY A 304 -32.17 86.84 60.00
N ILE A 305 -32.11 86.04 58.94
CA ILE A 305 -31.68 84.63 59.00
C ILE A 305 -30.64 84.39 57.91
N ARG A 306 -29.48 83.87 58.30
CA ARG A 306 -28.46 83.33 57.41
C ARG A 306 -28.43 81.82 57.54
N ILE A 307 -28.40 81.11 56.42
CA ILE A 307 -28.25 79.66 56.37
C ILE A 307 -26.82 79.34 55.95
N TYR A 308 -26.15 78.48 56.71
CA TYR A 308 -24.87 77.88 56.37
C TYR A 308 -25.13 76.46 55.90
N THR A 309 -24.74 76.12 54.67
CA THR A 309 -24.91 74.79 54.09
C THR A 309 -23.55 74.21 53.75
N CYS A 310 -23.25 73.00 54.24
CA CYS A 310 -22.02 72.30 53.86
C CYS A 310 -22.08 71.97 52.36
N THR A 311 -21.05 72.36 51.62
CA THR A 311 -20.99 72.15 50.16
C THR A 311 -20.82 70.68 49.77
N LYS A 312 -20.49 69.81 50.73
CA LYS A 312 -20.25 68.37 50.52
C LYS A 312 -21.43 67.50 50.96
N CYS A 313 -21.86 67.59 52.23
CA CYS A 313 -22.96 66.75 52.74
C CYS A 313 -24.35 67.40 52.67
N GLY A 314 -24.44 68.70 52.36
CA GLY A 314 -25.73 69.40 52.26
C GLY A 314 -26.43 69.67 53.60
N HIS A 315 -25.88 69.19 54.73
CA HIS A 315 -26.37 69.56 56.05
C HIS A 315 -26.24 71.07 56.25
N SER A 316 -27.29 71.68 56.78
CA SER A 316 -27.33 73.12 57.01
C SER A 316 -27.76 73.47 58.41
N TYR A 317 -27.29 74.63 58.90
CA TYR A 317 -27.75 75.23 60.13
C TYR A 317 -28.00 76.73 59.91
N THR A 318 -28.82 77.32 60.78
CA THR A 318 -29.25 78.70 60.67
C THR A 318 -28.63 79.55 61.78
N GLU A 319 -28.18 80.75 61.41
CA GLU A 319 -27.76 81.81 62.34
C GLU A 319 -28.74 82.99 62.23
N GLU A 320 -29.18 83.51 63.37
CA GLU A 320 -30.02 84.72 63.41
C GLU A 320 -29.16 85.99 63.36
N LEU A 321 -29.47 86.88 62.41
CA LEU A 321 -28.83 88.18 62.28
C LEU A 321 -29.57 89.21 63.12
N ALA A 322 -28.84 89.99 63.94
CA ALA A 322 -29.43 91.00 64.81
C ALA A 322 -30.27 92.05 64.05
N LYS A 323 -31.29 92.60 64.72
CA LYS A 323 -32.15 93.66 64.17
C LYS A 323 -31.35 94.92 63.88
N LEU A 324 -31.73 95.65 62.83
CA LEU A 324 -31.13 96.93 62.50
C LEU A 324 -31.56 98.01 63.52
N PRO A 325 -30.68 98.96 63.91
CA PRO A 325 -30.99 99.96 64.94
C PRO A 325 -32.05 100.98 64.47
N SER A 326 -32.99 101.35 65.36
CA SER A 326 -34.03 102.37 65.11
C SER A 326 -33.51 103.78 65.39
N GLN A 327 -33.60 104.70 64.43
CA GLN A 327 -33.07 106.06 64.57
C GLN A 327 -34.00 107.02 65.36
N THR A 328 -33.42 107.85 66.22
CA THR A 328 -34.06 109.04 66.81
C THR A 328 -33.06 110.20 66.76
N ASN A 329 -33.48 111.32 66.14
CA ASN A 329 -32.65 112.50 65.87
C ASN A 329 -32.91 113.64 66.87
N GLN A 330 -31.88 114.40 67.25
CA GLN A 330 -31.99 115.82 67.58
C GLN A 330 -30.67 116.56 67.26
N ALA A 331 -30.79 117.82 66.81
CA ALA A 331 -29.83 118.62 66.06
C ALA A 331 -29.38 119.92 66.78
N ASP A 332 -28.27 120.53 66.32
CA ASP A 332 -28.10 122.00 66.11
C ASP A 332 -26.81 122.26 65.28
N GLN A 333 -26.90 122.77 64.03
CA GLN A 333 -26.72 124.17 63.53
C GLN A 333 -25.25 124.59 63.29
N THR A 334 -24.83 125.27 62.20
CA THR A 334 -25.47 126.26 61.29
C THR A 334 -24.94 126.28 59.84
N ASN A 335 -25.79 126.81 58.95
CA ASN A 335 -25.74 127.17 57.51
C ASN A 335 -24.50 127.95 56.97
N GLN A 336 -24.20 127.78 55.66
CA GLN A 336 -24.70 128.62 54.54
C GLN A 336 -24.28 128.12 53.12
N ILE A 337 -25.29 127.74 52.30
CA ILE A 337 -25.70 128.22 50.94
C ILE A 337 -24.57 128.86 50.06
N GLU A 338 -24.30 128.56 48.77
CA GLU A 338 -25.09 128.30 47.54
C GLU A 338 -24.17 127.75 46.39
N PRO A 339 -24.53 127.64 45.07
CA PRO A 339 -24.68 126.32 44.43
C PRO A 339 -23.94 126.13 43.07
N VAL A 340 -24.27 125.01 42.41
CA VAL A 340 -24.40 124.78 40.95
C VAL A 340 -23.26 124.06 40.17
N ASN A 341 -23.76 123.07 39.41
CA ASN A 341 -23.36 122.49 38.11
C ASN A 341 -22.49 121.22 38.00
N ASN A 342 -23.19 120.19 37.50
CA ASN A 342 -22.91 119.34 36.33
C ASN A 342 -21.68 118.44 36.24
N GLY A 343 -21.95 117.24 35.72
CA GLY A 343 -21.01 116.41 34.97
C GLY A 343 -20.90 115.01 35.56
N ASN A 344 -21.70 114.04 35.11
CA ASN A 344 -21.41 113.15 33.97
C ASN A 344 -20.63 111.88 34.41
N GLU A 345 -20.74 110.66 33.87
CA GLU A 345 -21.56 110.06 32.83
C GLU A 345 -20.92 108.67 32.52
N LYS A 346 -21.76 107.65 32.28
CA LYS A 346 -21.61 106.52 31.32
C LYS A 346 -20.72 105.29 31.59
N ASP A 347 -21.44 104.19 31.79
CA ASP A 347 -21.38 102.99 30.94
C ASP A 347 -21.27 103.33 29.44
N PHE A 348 -20.53 102.54 28.64
CA PHE A 348 -21.13 102.05 27.38
C PHE A 348 -20.47 100.79 26.81
N ILE A 349 -21.37 99.87 26.48
CA ILE A 349 -21.25 98.59 25.78
C ILE A 349 -21.22 98.80 24.26
N GLY A 350 -20.55 97.89 23.55
CA GLY A 350 -21.01 97.40 22.24
C GLY A 350 -20.21 97.87 21.02
N THR A 351 -20.11 97.13 19.92
CA THR A 351 -20.73 95.86 19.51
C THR A 351 -19.95 95.34 18.27
N VAL A 352 -20.18 94.06 17.95
CA VAL A 352 -20.10 93.39 16.64
C VAL A 352 -18.75 92.87 16.10
N THR A 353 -18.86 91.61 15.68
CA THR A 353 -18.12 90.90 14.61
C THR A 353 -16.76 90.30 14.92
N SER A 354 -16.76 89.01 15.30
CA SER A 354 -16.11 87.97 14.50
C SER A 354 -16.54 86.56 14.96
N VAL A 355 -17.10 85.80 14.01
CA VAL A 355 -16.95 84.35 13.80
C VAL A 355 -17.26 83.43 15.00
N PHE A 356 -18.49 82.92 15.15
CA PHE A 356 -18.98 81.63 14.62
C PHE A 356 -18.17 80.36 15.02
N LEU A 357 -18.79 79.59 15.93
CA LEU A 357 -18.98 78.12 15.95
C LEU A 357 -17.75 77.18 15.90
N ASN A 358 -17.62 76.32 16.92
CA ASN A 358 -18.25 75.00 16.86
C ASN A 358 -18.11 74.18 18.16
N VAL A 359 -19.26 73.75 18.66
CA VAL A 359 -19.46 72.48 19.35
C VAL A 359 -19.17 71.38 18.34
N THR A 360 -18.07 70.65 18.49
CA THR A 360 -17.88 69.23 18.10
C THR A 360 -16.42 68.87 18.35
N ASP A 361 -16.10 68.19 19.45
CA ASP A 361 -14.94 67.30 19.46
C ASP A 361 -15.07 66.15 20.47
N PHE A 362 -16.12 65.34 20.29
CA PHE A 362 -16.16 63.97 20.79
C PHE A 362 -16.98 63.08 19.84
N ALA A 363 -16.78 63.25 18.53
CA ALA A 363 -17.43 62.42 17.52
C ALA A 363 -16.58 62.28 16.25
N ALA A 364 -15.26 62.07 16.40
CA ALA A 364 -14.37 61.79 15.26
C ALA A 364 -13.26 60.77 15.56
N LYS A 365 -13.47 59.86 16.51
CA LYS A 365 -12.59 58.68 16.69
C LYS A 365 -13.26 57.32 16.56
N ASN A 366 -14.60 57.28 16.48
CA ASN A 366 -15.34 56.01 16.41
C ASN A 366 -15.87 55.64 15.02
N PHE A 367 -15.68 56.45 13.98
CA PHE A 367 -16.16 56.11 12.63
C PHE A 367 -15.11 55.49 11.69
N ARG A 368 -13.81 55.53 12.03
CA ARG A 368 -12.76 54.85 11.24
C ARG A 368 -12.49 53.40 11.63
N ILE A 369 -13.03 52.93 12.76
CA ILE A 369 -12.84 51.54 13.20
C ILE A 369 -13.96 50.65 12.66
N SER A 370 -15.18 51.18 12.49
CA SER A 370 -16.33 50.38 12.02
C SER A 370 -16.30 50.06 10.52
N PHE A 371 -15.74 50.95 9.67
CA PHE A 371 -15.62 50.69 8.22
C PHE A 371 -14.46 49.74 7.88
N TRP A 372 -13.41 49.71 8.72
CA TRP A 372 -12.27 48.80 8.53
C TRP A 372 -12.59 47.36 8.97
N LEU A 373 -13.43 47.19 10.00
CA LEU A 373 -13.93 45.88 10.44
C LEU A 373 -14.96 45.29 9.47
N MET A 374 -15.82 46.09 8.82
CA MET A 374 -16.75 45.58 7.80
C MET A 374 -16.05 45.12 6.51
N ILE A 375 -14.97 45.79 6.09
CA ILE A 375 -14.18 45.39 4.91
C ILE A 375 -13.40 44.08 5.17
N GLN A 376 -12.90 43.86 6.39
CA GLN A 376 -12.26 42.58 6.75
C GLN A 376 -13.22 41.39 6.83
N MET A 377 -14.49 41.61 7.22
CA MET A 377 -15.49 40.54 7.25
C MET A 377 -15.96 40.14 5.84
N LEU A 378 -16.05 41.08 4.89
CA LEU A 378 -16.38 40.80 3.49
C LEU A 378 -15.24 40.09 2.73
N LEU A 379 -13.98 40.40 3.03
CA LEU A 379 -12.82 39.70 2.44
C LEU A 379 -12.64 38.26 2.98
N LYS A 380 -13.01 38.00 4.25
CA LYS A 380 -13.01 36.64 4.83
C LYS A 380 -14.11 35.73 4.27
N ALA A 381 -15.27 36.30 3.89
CA ALA A 381 -16.37 35.54 3.30
C ALA A 381 -16.11 35.15 1.83
N ILE A 382 -15.35 35.95 1.07
CA ILE A 382 -14.99 35.66 -0.33
C ILE A 382 -13.88 34.59 -0.43
N MET A 383 -13.01 34.48 0.59
CA MET A 383 -11.96 33.44 0.65
C MET A 383 -12.43 32.05 1.11
N GLN A 384 -13.67 31.90 1.59
CA GLN A 384 -14.25 30.58 1.95
C GLN A 384 -15.17 30.01 0.88
N LEU A 385 -15.27 30.67 -0.29
CA LEU A 385 -16.08 30.25 -1.44
C LEU A 385 -15.23 29.99 -2.70
N TRP A 386 -13.93 29.71 -2.52
CA TRP A 386 -13.01 29.26 -3.57
C TRP A 386 -12.35 27.95 -3.16
#